data_AF-A0A1C7MX43-F1
#
_entry.id   AF-A0A1C7MX43-F1
#
_cell.length_a   1.000
_cell.length_b   1.000
_cell.length_c   1.000
_cell.angle_alpha   90.00
_cell.angle_beta   90.00
_cell.angle_gamma   90.00
#
_symmetry.space_group_name_H-M   'P 1'
#
loop_
_entity.id
_entity.type
_entity.pdbx_description
1 polymer ?
#
loop_
_entity_poly.entity_id
_entity_poly.type
_entity_poly.pdbx_seq_one_letter_code
_entity_poly.pdbx_strand_id
1 'polypeptide(L)'
;MNFIGEQELHDFLRSQKDYKLELFLQQHEELISATNSYNNWKKLKATWTKRYKDAIMQVKPNMKHVSKTLTSVEDSYWQALFRRVKTGQNDQLQLQLLDWCTQLLDKRPVTVNIQLIKSEIVRLEQQNDKTLVNRLNLMSFKLLNSFETLSLTEKCVLNLTVLSIIDLSKKVYSDQYQKYLPLSVFESLSSLEPPTVAIDDSQIDTYFEEFKKIIFECSESMVPIAVAKRGLRDQICYIMIYLHNKIAEWEEDENEEDEDEDDDDDDDDVDEEEEQIGGERKRKRIEAPSENDMMMVVKFILDAVFADTGLKWRSGEKTDNATKRSRIIHETASSSNASINNIMERRFGLTLRNRRGIDLCLVDFKNGSSPSDEITQDSKSLRRTKSLYAYNSSLTDKRMWSMNWNGYKSDICYMTKYEGVDVVLAAERLFIPSKTSEVGKLKDFFIALYRFKKQILDYEQSLSVAFTASE
;
A
#
# COMPACT_ATOMS: atom_id res chain seq x y z
N MET A 1 -21.29 19.48 3.93
CA MET A 1 -20.19 18.74 3.28
C MET A 1 -18.96 19.22 4.00
N ASN A 2 -18.37 18.38 4.86
CA ASN A 2 -17.27 18.83 5.70
C ASN A 2 -15.94 18.50 5.03
N PHE A 3 -14.98 19.44 5.03
CA PHE A 3 -13.66 19.28 4.41
C PHE A 3 -12.54 19.70 5.36
N ILE A 4 -11.32 19.17 5.17
CA ILE A 4 -10.18 19.58 6.00
C ILE A 4 -9.89 21.06 5.78
N GLY A 5 -9.92 21.84 6.86
CA GLY A 5 -9.80 23.29 6.84
C GLY A 5 -11.11 24.06 6.93
N GLU A 6 -12.27 23.38 7.00
CA GLU A 6 -13.58 24.04 7.09
C GLU A 6 -13.72 24.86 8.38
N GLN A 7 -13.30 24.30 9.52
CA GLN A 7 -13.41 24.97 10.81
C GLN A 7 -12.50 26.20 10.87
N GLU A 8 -11.24 26.05 10.46
CA GLU A 8 -10.26 27.13 10.38
C GLU A 8 -10.75 28.26 9.47
N LEU A 9 -11.39 27.89 8.36
CA LEU A 9 -11.90 28.84 7.38
C LEU A 9 -13.18 29.52 7.89
N HIS A 10 -14.05 28.81 8.64
CA HIS A 10 -15.16 29.42 9.36
C HIS A 10 -14.70 30.37 10.45
N ASP A 11 -13.70 29.98 11.23
CA ASP A 11 -13.17 30.79 12.33
C ASP A 11 -12.42 32.02 11.81
N PHE A 12 -11.68 31.88 10.69
CA PHE A 12 -11.13 33.02 9.96
C PHE A 12 -12.23 34.02 9.55
N LEU A 13 -13.32 33.54 8.93
CA LEU A 13 -14.43 34.38 8.49
C LEU A 13 -15.23 35.00 9.65
N ARG A 14 -15.18 34.41 10.85
CA ARG A 14 -15.82 34.96 12.06
C ARG A 14 -14.95 35.99 12.76
N SER A 15 -13.65 35.77 12.80
CA SER A 15 -12.71 36.53 13.64
C SER A 15 -12.02 37.70 12.93
N GLN A 16 -11.82 37.61 11.61
CA GLN A 16 -11.03 38.59 10.88
C GLN A 16 -11.86 39.79 10.38
N LYS A 17 -11.17 40.92 10.18
CA LYS A 17 -11.74 42.13 9.56
C LYS A 17 -11.53 42.17 8.04
N ASP A 18 -10.45 41.54 7.55
CA ASP A 18 -10.18 41.38 6.11
C ASP A 18 -10.49 39.93 5.69
N TYR A 19 -11.50 39.80 4.82
CA TYR A 19 -12.04 38.52 4.36
C TYR A 19 -11.45 38.08 3.01
N LYS A 20 -10.23 38.50 2.69
CA LYS A 20 -9.55 38.05 1.48
C LYS A 20 -9.07 36.61 1.64
N LEU A 21 -9.34 35.80 0.62
CA LEU A 21 -8.82 34.44 0.50
C LEU A 21 -7.29 34.44 0.60
N GLU A 22 -6.61 35.39 -0.04
CA GLU A 22 -5.14 35.49 0.01
C GLU A 22 -4.62 35.52 1.46
N LEU A 23 -5.26 36.28 2.35
CA LEU A 23 -4.86 36.38 3.75
C LEU A 23 -5.08 35.05 4.48
N PHE A 24 -6.19 34.36 4.21
CA PHE A 24 -6.42 33.01 4.73
C PHE A 24 -5.33 32.04 4.24
N LEU A 25 -4.99 32.05 2.95
CA LEU A 25 -3.95 31.18 2.39
C LEU A 25 -2.59 31.41 3.06
N GLN A 26 -2.26 32.67 3.36
CA GLN A 26 -1.02 33.04 4.04
C GLN A 26 -0.99 32.58 5.52
N GLN A 27 -2.09 32.76 6.25
CA GLN A 27 -2.17 32.39 7.67
C GLN A 27 -2.23 30.88 7.89
N HIS A 28 -2.76 30.14 6.90
CA HIS A 28 -2.99 28.71 6.98
C HIS A 28 -2.20 27.93 5.92
N GLU A 29 -1.02 28.41 5.55
CA GLU A 29 -0.16 27.77 4.53
C GLU A 29 0.13 26.31 4.86
N GLU A 30 0.37 25.97 6.13
CA GLU A 30 0.59 24.59 6.59
C GLU A 30 -0.62 23.68 6.39
N LEU A 31 -1.82 24.16 6.72
CA LEU A 31 -3.08 23.43 6.50
C LEU A 31 -3.27 23.15 5.01
N ILE A 32 -3.04 24.16 4.17
CA ILE A 32 -3.15 23.99 2.72
C ILE A 32 -2.10 23.03 2.20
N SER A 33 -0.90 23.05 2.80
CA SER A 33 0.17 22.13 2.47
C SER A 33 -0.19 20.69 2.80
N ALA A 34 -0.63 20.46 4.04
CA ALA A 34 -1.04 19.16 4.55
C ALA A 34 -2.22 18.57 3.76
N THR A 35 -3.10 19.41 3.22
CA THR A 35 -4.34 18.99 2.55
C THR A 35 -4.31 19.07 1.02
N ASN A 36 -3.21 19.52 0.41
CA ASN A 36 -3.09 19.63 -1.04
C ASN A 36 -3.00 18.25 -1.71
N SER A 37 -4.09 17.80 -2.32
CA SER A 37 -4.17 16.56 -3.11
C SER A 37 -4.17 16.78 -4.63
N TYR A 38 -3.99 18.02 -5.11
CA TYR A 38 -4.29 18.39 -6.49
C TYR A 38 -3.10 18.27 -7.44
N ASN A 39 -3.37 17.76 -8.65
CA ASN A 39 -2.35 17.51 -9.70
C ASN A 39 -1.77 18.75 -10.37
N ASN A 40 -2.35 19.91 -10.13
CA ASN A 40 -1.86 21.17 -10.64
C ASN A 40 -2.35 22.31 -9.76
N TRP A 41 -1.62 23.43 -9.81
CA TRP A 41 -1.98 24.63 -9.06
C TRP A 41 -3.36 25.19 -9.46
N LYS A 42 -3.84 24.91 -10.68
CA LYS A 42 -5.18 25.35 -11.15
C LYS A 42 -6.30 24.65 -10.39
N LYS A 43 -6.18 23.35 -10.09
CA LYS A 43 -7.14 22.58 -9.30
C LYS A 43 -7.06 22.94 -7.82
N LEU A 44 -5.86 23.18 -7.29
CA LEU A 44 -5.69 23.74 -5.95
C LEU A 44 -6.45 25.07 -5.83
N LYS A 45 -6.19 25.99 -6.77
CA LYS A 45 -6.89 27.27 -6.89
C LYS A 45 -8.39 27.09 -6.96
N ALA A 46 -8.88 26.30 -7.92
CA ALA A 46 -10.32 26.09 -8.13
C ALA A 46 -11.01 25.55 -6.88
N THR A 47 -10.39 24.59 -6.20
CA THR A 47 -11.03 23.93 -5.06
C THR A 47 -11.03 24.81 -3.82
N TRP A 48 -9.92 25.46 -3.47
CA TRP A 48 -9.89 26.38 -2.33
C TRP A 48 -10.74 27.62 -2.59
N THR A 49 -10.80 28.11 -3.83
CA THR A 49 -11.75 29.17 -4.21
C THR A 49 -13.19 28.74 -4.00
N LYS A 50 -13.55 27.51 -4.39
CA LYS A 50 -14.90 26.96 -4.18
C LYS A 50 -15.22 26.82 -2.69
N ARG A 51 -14.35 26.17 -1.93
CA ARG A 51 -14.47 26.00 -0.46
C ARG A 51 -14.66 27.34 0.25
N TYR A 52 -13.87 28.36 -0.13
CA TYR A 52 -13.97 29.69 0.45
C TYR A 52 -15.31 30.36 0.13
N LYS A 53 -15.80 30.25 -1.11
CA LYS A 53 -17.13 30.77 -1.51
C LYS A 53 -18.24 30.08 -0.74
N ASP A 54 -18.17 28.76 -0.61
CA ASP A 54 -19.17 27.96 0.10
C ASP A 54 -19.25 28.38 1.57
N ALA A 55 -18.11 28.58 2.22
CA ALA A 55 -18.05 29.06 3.59
C ALA A 55 -18.50 30.52 3.77
N ILE A 56 -18.18 31.43 2.84
CA ILE A 56 -18.75 32.80 2.86
C ILE A 56 -20.27 32.72 2.84
N MET A 57 -20.85 31.87 1.98
CA MET A 57 -22.31 31.73 1.88
C MET A 57 -22.93 31.21 3.18
N GLN A 58 -22.21 30.40 3.95
CA GLN A 58 -22.68 29.85 5.22
C GLN A 58 -22.50 30.84 6.39
N VAL A 59 -21.32 31.46 6.52
CA VAL A 59 -20.95 32.27 7.70
C VAL A 59 -21.32 33.75 7.54
N LYS A 60 -21.24 34.30 6.33
CA LYS A 60 -21.47 35.71 6.00
C LYS A 60 -22.31 35.85 4.71
N PRO A 61 -23.58 35.39 4.69
CA PRO A 61 -24.40 35.36 3.48
C PRO A 61 -24.59 36.73 2.82
N ASN A 62 -24.55 37.81 3.60
CA ASN A 62 -24.59 39.19 3.13
C ASN A 62 -23.39 39.56 2.22
N MET A 63 -22.26 38.87 2.32
CA MET A 63 -21.05 39.12 1.51
C MET A 63 -21.03 38.38 0.16
N LYS A 64 -22.11 37.66 -0.19
CA LYS A 64 -22.20 36.90 -1.46
C LYS A 64 -21.89 37.77 -2.68
N HIS A 65 -22.33 39.02 -2.69
CA HIS A 65 -22.15 39.95 -3.81
C HIS A 65 -20.69 40.39 -4.03
N VAL A 66 -19.83 40.36 -3.00
CA VAL A 66 -18.39 40.67 -3.10
C VAL A 66 -17.49 39.44 -3.13
N SER A 67 -18.06 38.23 -3.10
CA SER A 67 -17.31 36.96 -3.02
C SER A 67 -16.29 36.78 -4.14
N LYS A 68 -16.55 37.33 -5.33
CA LYS A 68 -15.60 37.31 -6.46
C LYS A 68 -14.34 38.11 -6.15
N THR A 69 -14.48 39.29 -5.55
CA THR A 69 -13.35 40.14 -5.17
C THR A 69 -12.57 39.51 -4.02
N LEU A 70 -13.26 38.97 -3.01
CA LEU A 70 -12.65 38.31 -1.86
C LEU A 70 -11.84 37.05 -2.24
N THR A 71 -12.21 36.37 -3.32
CA THR A 71 -11.49 35.17 -3.81
C THR A 71 -10.49 35.45 -4.92
N SER A 72 -10.27 36.71 -5.27
CA SER A 72 -9.26 37.08 -6.25
C SER A 72 -7.87 36.96 -5.62
N VAL A 73 -7.09 35.99 -6.11
CA VAL A 73 -5.70 35.76 -5.72
C VAL A 73 -4.90 35.56 -6.99
N GLU A 74 -3.74 36.21 -7.10
CA GLU A 74 -2.90 36.14 -8.29
C GLU A 74 -2.43 34.71 -8.60
N ASP A 75 -2.30 34.39 -9.88
CA ASP A 75 -1.81 33.07 -10.32
C ASP A 75 -0.36 32.81 -9.89
N SER A 76 0.46 33.87 -9.84
CA SER A 76 1.82 33.86 -9.31
C SER A 76 1.87 33.33 -7.87
N TYR A 77 0.96 33.80 -7.02
CA TYR A 77 0.84 33.35 -5.64
C TYR A 77 0.42 31.88 -5.56
N TRP A 78 -0.55 31.44 -6.35
CA TRP A 78 -0.94 30.01 -6.38
C TRP A 78 0.18 29.10 -6.85
N GLN A 79 0.96 29.52 -7.85
CA GLN A 79 2.13 28.78 -8.31
C GLN A 79 3.21 28.72 -7.22
N ALA A 80 3.48 29.83 -6.53
CA ALA A 80 4.45 29.90 -5.45
C ALA A 80 4.02 29.07 -4.23
N LEU A 81 2.76 29.18 -3.81
CA LEU A 81 2.16 28.39 -2.74
C LEU A 81 2.23 26.89 -3.11
N PHE A 82 1.83 26.52 -4.32
CA PHE A 82 1.92 25.14 -4.79
C PHE A 82 3.35 24.59 -4.80
N ARG A 83 4.36 25.42 -5.08
CA ARG A 83 5.78 25.04 -4.95
C ARG A 83 6.20 24.92 -3.49
N ARG A 84 5.87 25.90 -2.63
CA ARG A 84 6.22 25.90 -1.20
C ARG A 84 5.60 24.75 -0.43
N VAL A 85 4.32 24.50 -0.65
CA VAL A 85 3.58 23.31 -0.21
C VAL A 85 4.30 22.01 -0.62
N LYS A 86 4.99 22.00 -1.77
CA LYS A 86 5.73 20.84 -2.29
C LYS A 86 7.18 20.73 -1.82
N THR A 87 7.85 21.85 -1.53
CA THR A 87 9.25 21.91 -1.10
C THR A 87 9.42 21.94 0.42
N GLY A 88 8.39 22.31 1.18
CA GLY A 88 8.45 22.45 2.64
C GLY A 88 8.71 21.15 3.40
N GLN A 89 8.74 19.99 2.73
CA GLN A 89 9.00 18.68 3.34
C GLN A 89 10.00 17.79 2.59
N ASN A 90 10.42 18.12 1.36
CA ASN A 90 11.29 17.25 0.56
C ASN A 90 12.65 17.89 0.34
N ASP A 91 13.70 17.20 0.79
CA ASP A 91 15.10 17.56 0.56
C ASP A 91 15.37 17.67 -0.94
N GLN A 92 15.89 18.82 -1.39
CA GLN A 92 16.14 19.08 -2.81
C GLN A 92 17.03 17.99 -3.43
N LEU A 93 18.00 17.49 -2.65
CA LEU A 93 18.85 16.38 -3.06
C LEU A 93 18.04 15.10 -3.32
N GLN A 94 17.12 14.76 -2.43
CA GLN A 94 16.28 13.56 -2.57
C GLN A 94 15.44 13.61 -3.85
N LEU A 95 14.85 14.76 -4.17
CA LEU A 95 14.10 14.94 -5.41
C LEU A 95 14.97 14.75 -6.66
N GLN A 96 16.21 15.24 -6.63
CA GLN A 96 17.16 15.05 -7.72
C GLN A 96 17.59 13.59 -7.88
N LEU A 97 17.81 12.88 -6.77
CA LEU A 97 18.13 11.43 -6.77
C LEU A 97 16.94 10.61 -7.29
N LEU A 98 15.71 10.96 -6.92
CA LEU A 98 14.51 10.31 -7.44
C LEU A 98 14.33 10.56 -8.94
N ASP A 99 14.56 11.78 -9.43
CA ASP A 99 14.47 12.12 -10.86
C ASP A 99 15.52 11.34 -11.66
N TRP A 100 16.74 11.24 -11.15
CA TRP A 100 17.80 10.41 -11.74
C TRP A 100 17.38 8.93 -11.82
N CYS A 101 16.91 8.37 -10.70
CA CYS A 101 16.44 6.99 -10.63
C CYS A 101 15.32 6.71 -11.65
N THR A 102 14.35 7.63 -11.75
CA THR A 102 13.24 7.52 -12.70
C THR A 102 13.73 7.50 -14.14
N GLN A 103 14.64 8.40 -14.51
CA GLN A 103 15.18 8.47 -15.86
C GLN A 103 15.92 7.17 -16.25
N LEU A 104 16.69 6.60 -15.32
CA LEU A 104 17.37 5.33 -15.54
C LEU A 104 16.40 4.14 -15.69
N LEU A 105 15.40 4.01 -14.82
CA LEU A 105 14.39 2.94 -14.91
C LEU A 105 13.59 3.00 -16.20
N ASP A 106 13.29 4.21 -16.67
CA ASP A 106 12.58 4.44 -17.93
C ASP A 106 13.48 4.34 -19.17
N LYS A 107 14.78 4.03 -19.00
CA LYS A 107 15.79 4.02 -20.07
C LYS A 107 15.86 5.34 -20.85
N ARG A 108 15.66 6.46 -20.16
CA ARG A 108 15.73 7.81 -20.73
C ARG A 108 17.11 8.44 -20.50
N PRO A 109 17.53 9.38 -21.36
CA PRO A 109 18.76 10.13 -21.12
C PRO A 109 18.73 10.84 -19.77
N VAL A 110 19.85 10.80 -19.04
CA VAL A 110 19.97 11.47 -17.75
C VAL A 110 20.14 12.97 -17.97
N THR A 111 19.16 13.77 -17.50
CA THR A 111 19.15 15.24 -17.62
C THR A 111 19.41 15.94 -16.30
N VAL A 112 19.43 15.23 -15.17
CA VAL A 112 19.75 15.82 -13.87
C VAL A 112 21.21 16.30 -13.82
N ASN A 113 21.47 17.36 -13.06
CA ASN A 113 22.84 17.85 -12.87
C ASN A 113 23.62 16.95 -11.89
N ILE A 114 24.22 15.88 -12.40
CA ILE A 114 24.99 14.90 -11.61
C ILE A 114 26.12 15.57 -10.84
N GLN A 115 26.76 16.60 -11.40
CA GLN A 115 27.86 17.30 -10.72
C GLN A 115 27.37 18.04 -9.47
N LEU A 116 26.21 18.69 -9.55
CA LEU A 116 25.58 19.32 -8.39
C LEU A 116 25.21 18.30 -7.31
N ILE A 117 24.59 17.17 -7.70
CA ILE A 117 24.27 16.06 -6.79
C ILE A 117 25.56 15.57 -6.11
N LYS A 118 26.63 15.35 -6.88
CA LYS A 118 27.92 14.88 -6.37
C LYS A 118 28.54 15.85 -5.37
N SER A 119 28.51 17.16 -5.65
CA SER A 119 28.98 18.19 -4.71
C SER A 119 28.23 18.15 -3.38
N GLU A 120 26.91 17.98 -3.44
CA GLU A 120 26.07 17.90 -2.23
C GLU A 120 26.31 16.60 -1.44
N ILE A 121 26.51 15.48 -2.15
CA ILE A 121 26.88 14.19 -1.54
C ILE A 121 28.23 14.28 -0.82
N VAL A 122 29.26 14.89 -1.44
CA VAL A 122 30.57 15.08 -0.80
C VAL A 122 30.44 15.93 0.47
N ARG A 123 29.60 16.97 0.44
CA ARG A 123 29.29 17.79 1.61
C ARG A 123 28.64 16.97 2.73
N LEU A 124 27.68 16.10 2.39
CA LEU A 124 27.06 15.18 3.36
C LEU A 124 28.05 14.16 3.91
N GLU A 125 28.96 13.61 3.10
CA GLU A 125 29.97 12.65 3.55
C GLU A 125 30.91 13.24 4.61
N GLN A 126 31.21 14.53 4.53
CA GLN A 126 32.06 15.25 5.49
C GLN A 126 31.39 15.54 6.84
N GLN A 127 30.07 15.40 6.95
CA GLN A 127 29.35 15.60 8.21
C GLN A 127 29.59 14.42 9.16
N ASN A 128 29.94 14.69 10.42
CA ASN A 128 30.15 13.62 11.42
C ASN A 128 28.83 13.01 11.91
N ASP A 129 27.79 13.83 12.08
CA ASP A 129 26.47 13.39 12.56
C ASP A 129 25.46 13.32 11.41
N LYS A 130 25.49 12.20 10.67
CA LYS A 130 24.60 11.97 9.55
C LYS A 130 23.27 11.38 10.04
N THR A 131 22.17 12.08 9.79
CA THR A 131 20.81 11.57 9.97
C THR A 131 20.56 10.32 9.13
N LEU A 132 19.57 9.51 9.49
CA LEU A 132 19.19 8.35 8.68
C LEU A 132 18.79 8.72 7.25
N VAL A 133 18.07 9.83 7.06
CA VAL A 133 17.73 10.37 5.72
C VAL A 133 19.00 10.65 4.91
N ASN A 134 20.01 11.31 5.50
CA ASN A 134 21.28 11.58 4.82
C ASN A 134 21.98 10.28 4.42
N ARG A 135 21.94 9.26 5.28
CA ARG A 135 22.54 7.94 4.98
C ARG A 135 21.84 7.26 3.80
N LEU A 136 20.52 7.37 3.70
CA LEU A 136 19.77 6.85 2.54
C LEU A 136 20.04 7.63 1.25
N ASN A 137 20.24 8.95 1.34
CA ASN A 137 20.68 9.75 0.19
C ASN A 137 22.06 9.31 -0.32
N LEU A 138 23.02 9.09 0.60
CA LEU A 138 24.34 8.55 0.27
C LEU A 138 24.27 7.15 -0.37
N MET A 139 23.45 6.26 0.21
CA MET A 139 23.21 4.91 -0.32
C MET A 139 22.60 4.97 -1.72
N SER A 140 21.57 5.79 -1.91
CA SER A 140 20.89 5.98 -3.21
C SER A 140 21.86 6.48 -4.28
N PHE A 141 22.72 7.46 -3.95
CA PHE A 141 23.75 7.94 -4.87
C PHE A 141 24.75 6.85 -5.27
N LYS A 142 25.22 6.03 -4.31
CA LYS A 142 26.13 4.90 -4.61
C LYS A 142 25.48 3.89 -5.56
N LEU A 143 24.24 3.50 -5.28
CA LEU A 143 23.48 2.57 -6.12
C LEU A 143 23.22 3.15 -7.53
N LEU A 144 22.89 4.44 -7.64
CA LEU A 144 22.67 5.10 -8.93
C LEU A 144 23.94 5.14 -9.80
N ASN A 145 25.12 5.34 -9.20
CA ASN A 145 26.38 5.31 -9.95
C ASN A 145 26.73 3.93 -10.52
N SER A 146 26.19 2.85 -9.92
CA SER A 146 26.40 1.47 -10.37
C SER A 146 25.12 0.85 -10.96
N PHE A 147 24.17 1.67 -11.43
CA PHE A 147 22.81 1.23 -11.78
C PHE A 147 22.76 0.07 -12.78
N GLU A 148 23.62 0.12 -13.81
CA GLU A 148 23.67 -0.90 -14.86
C GLU A 148 24.08 -2.28 -14.35
N THR A 149 24.88 -2.34 -13.27
CA THR A 149 25.37 -3.58 -12.67
C THR A 149 24.55 -4.06 -11.48
N LEU A 150 23.51 -3.31 -11.07
CA LEU A 150 22.67 -3.69 -9.94
C LEU A 150 21.84 -4.94 -10.25
N SER A 151 21.79 -5.86 -9.29
CA SER A 151 20.82 -6.94 -9.25
C SER A 151 19.38 -6.42 -9.15
N LEU A 152 18.39 -7.28 -9.42
CA LEU A 152 16.98 -6.94 -9.28
C LEU A 152 16.63 -6.46 -7.86
N THR A 153 17.15 -7.14 -6.84
CA THR A 153 16.95 -6.77 -5.43
C THR A 153 17.54 -5.40 -5.14
N GLU A 154 18.75 -5.11 -5.60
CA GLU A 154 19.39 -3.80 -5.38
C GLU A 154 18.65 -2.67 -6.10
N LYS A 155 18.09 -2.91 -7.28
CA LYS A 155 17.20 -1.95 -7.96
C LYS A 155 15.91 -1.71 -7.15
N CYS A 156 15.34 -2.76 -6.56
CA CYS A 156 14.17 -2.63 -5.68
C CYS A 156 14.50 -1.86 -4.40
N VAL A 157 15.67 -2.11 -3.80
CA VAL A 157 16.17 -1.36 -2.64
C VAL A 157 16.40 0.11 -3.03
N LEU A 158 17.05 0.39 -4.16
CA LEU A 158 17.23 1.76 -4.66
C LEU A 158 15.89 2.49 -4.77
N ASN A 159 14.85 1.85 -5.32
CA ASN A 159 13.51 2.43 -5.43
C ASN A 159 12.89 2.78 -4.07
N LEU A 160 13.18 2.00 -3.04
CA LEU A 160 12.72 2.26 -1.68
C LEU A 160 13.54 3.37 -1.02
N THR A 161 14.88 3.35 -1.15
CA THR A 161 15.77 4.32 -0.50
C THR A 161 15.61 5.74 -1.05
N VAL A 162 15.43 5.91 -2.37
CA VAL A 162 15.18 7.25 -2.96
C VAL A 162 13.87 7.86 -2.46
N LEU A 163 12.94 7.03 -1.99
CA LEU A 163 11.70 7.43 -1.35
C LEU A 163 11.77 7.39 0.17
N SER A 164 12.95 7.28 0.79
CA SER A 164 13.11 7.14 2.26
C SER A 164 12.25 6.03 2.87
N ILE A 165 12.22 4.86 2.23
CA ILE A 165 11.64 3.64 2.78
C ILE A 165 12.78 2.66 3.09
N ILE A 166 12.78 2.08 4.28
CA ILE A 166 13.60 0.91 4.65
C ILE A 166 12.67 -0.27 4.89
N ASP A 167 12.93 -1.39 4.22
CA ASP A 167 12.15 -2.62 4.40
C ASP A 167 12.97 -3.66 5.18
N LEU A 168 12.56 -3.92 6.42
CA LEU A 168 13.13 -4.96 7.27
C LEU A 168 12.20 -6.16 7.41
N SER A 169 11.04 -6.17 6.73
CA SER A 169 10.08 -7.25 6.81
C SER A 169 10.58 -8.55 6.16
N LYS A 170 11.52 -8.45 5.22
CA LYS A 170 12.13 -9.60 4.56
C LYS A 170 13.65 -9.53 4.61
N LYS A 171 14.27 -10.70 4.88
CA LYS A 171 15.71 -10.87 4.97
C LYS A 171 16.46 -10.38 3.72
N VAL A 172 15.88 -10.63 2.55
CA VAL A 172 16.47 -10.24 1.25
C VAL A 172 16.71 -8.73 1.13
N TYR A 173 15.89 -7.90 1.78
CA TYR A 173 16.05 -6.46 1.83
C TYR A 173 16.95 -6.03 2.98
N SER A 174 16.76 -6.59 4.19
CA SER A 174 17.59 -6.27 5.36
C SER A 174 19.07 -6.52 5.11
N ASP A 175 19.40 -7.64 4.44
CA ASP A 175 20.78 -7.98 4.05
C ASP A 175 21.41 -6.92 3.13
N GLN A 176 20.62 -6.23 2.30
CA GLN A 176 21.15 -5.13 1.48
C GLN A 176 21.39 -3.90 2.34
N TYR A 177 20.46 -3.50 3.19
CA TYR A 177 20.65 -2.33 4.06
C TYR A 177 21.86 -2.49 4.98
N GLN A 178 22.10 -3.70 5.50
CA GLN A 178 23.26 -4.01 6.36
C GLN A 178 24.61 -3.73 5.67
N LYS A 179 24.69 -3.87 4.33
CA LYS A 179 25.93 -3.59 3.57
C LYS A 179 26.27 -2.10 3.49
N TYR A 180 25.27 -1.23 3.55
CA TYR A 180 25.43 0.21 3.31
C TYR A 180 25.31 1.06 4.58
N LEU A 181 24.56 0.59 5.58
CA LEU A 181 24.38 1.29 6.85
C LEU A 181 25.45 0.88 7.86
N PRO A 182 25.90 1.79 8.75
CA PRO A 182 26.74 1.40 9.86
C PRO A 182 26.04 0.37 10.75
N LEU A 183 26.83 -0.54 11.34
CA LEU A 183 26.31 -1.62 12.18
C LEU A 183 25.40 -1.12 13.30
N SER A 184 25.81 -0.07 14.03
CA SER A 184 25.01 0.50 15.13
C SER A 184 23.65 1.03 14.69
N VAL A 185 23.57 1.63 13.49
CA VAL A 185 22.30 2.13 12.93
C VAL A 185 21.43 0.94 12.50
N PHE A 186 22.03 -0.05 11.85
CA PHE A 186 21.31 -1.25 11.42
C PHE A 186 20.76 -2.07 12.60
N GLU A 187 21.53 -2.22 13.68
CA GLU A 187 21.08 -2.86 14.92
C GLU A 187 19.93 -2.08 15.57
N SER A 188 20.02 -0.76 15.62
CA SER A 188 18.95 0.10 16.13
C SER A 188 17.66 0.02 15.29
N LEU A 189 17.79 -0.17 13.98
CA LEU A 189 16.65 -0.38 13.09
C LEU A 189 16.05 -1.79 13.25
N SER A 190 16.91 -2.79 13.42
CA SER A 190 16.51 -4.20 13.54
C SER A 190 15.88 -4.53 14.90
N SER A 191 16.07 -3.68 15.92
CA SER A 191 15.41 -3.81 17.22
C SER A 191 13.99 -3.21 17.25
N LEU A 192 13.54 -2.60 16.16
CA LEU A 192 12.18 -2.09 16.05
C LEU A 192 11.19 -3.25 15.88
N GLU A 193 10.10 -3.21 16.65
CA GLU A 193 9.04 -4.21 16.59
C GLU A 193 7.67 -3.57 16.27
N PRO A 194 6.80 -4.27 15.52
CA PRO A 194 5.42 -3.85 15.37
C PRO A 194 4.67 -3.94 16.72
N PRO A 195 3.65 -3.10 16.94
CA PRO A 195 2.91 -3.15 18.19
C PRO A 195 2.07 -4.41 18.26
N THR A 196 2.25 -5.17 19.34
CA THR A 196 1.45 -6.35 19.63
C THR A 196 0.12 -5.96 20.23
N VAL A 197 -0.97 -6.56 19.73
CA VAL A 197 -2.31 -6.39 20.29
C VAL A 197 -2.78 -7.73 20.82
N ALA A 198 -3.04 -7.79 22.12
CA ALA A 198 -3.62 -8.98 22.74
C ALA A 198 -5.08 -9.16 22.30
N ILE A 199 -5.42 -10.36 21.85
CA ILE A 199 -6.80 -10.81 21.68
C ILE A 199 -7.00 -12.08 22.54
N ASP A 200 -8.26 -12.46 22.75
CA ASP A 200 -8.58 -13.71 23.43
C ASP A 200 -8.47 -14.88 22.44
N ASP A 201 -7.26 -15.43 22.31
CA ASP A 201 -6.98 -16.57 21.44
C ASP A 201 -7.80 -17.82 21.85
N SER A 202 -8.18 -17.94 23.14
CA SER A 202 -8.86 -19.13 23.67
C SER A 202 -10.24 -19.36 23.07
N GLN A 203 -10.96 -18.28 22.75
CA GLN A 203 -12.26 -18.37 22.07
C GLN A 203 -12.10 -18.82 20.62
N ILE A 204 -11.09 -18.30 19.92
CA ILE A 204 -10.81 -18.68 18.52
C ILE A 204 -10.44 -20.16 18.48
N ASP A 205 -9.55 -20.61 19.38
CA ASP A 205 -9.15 -22.02 19.51
C ASP A 205 -10.36 -22.93 19.75
N THR A 206 -11.22 -22.57 20.70
CA THR A 206 -12.41 -23.35 21.04
C THR A 206 -13.36 -23.50 19.85
N TYR A 207 -13.67 -22.39 19.17
CA TYR A 207 -14.57 -22.43 18.01
C TYR A 207 -13.94 -23.12 16.80
N PHE A 208 -12.63 -22.95 16.59
CA PHE A 208 -11.91 -23.62 15.52
C PHE A 208 -11.96 -25.14 15.69
N GLU A 209 -11.62 -25.67 16.88
CA GLU A 209 -11.63 -27.12 17.12
C GLU A 209 -13.06 -27.70 17.02
N GLU A 210 -14.07 -26.98 17.52
CA GLU A 210 -15.48 -27.36 17.37
C GLU A 210 -15.85 -27.52 15.88
N PHE A 211 -15.59 -26.49 15.07
CA PHE A 211 -15.99 -26.48 13.66
C PHE A 211 -15.11 -27.35 12.77
N LYS A 212 -13.82 -27.49 13.09
CA LYS A 212 -12.93 -28.41 12.39
C LYS A 212 -13.49 -29.83 12.46
N LYS A 213 -13.87 -30.26 13.67
CA LYS A 213 -14.46 -31.58 13.88
C LYS A 213 -15.77 -31.75 13.11
N ILE A 214 -16.65 -30.74 13.12
CA ILE A 214 -17.96 -30.80 12.45
C ILE A 214 -17.83 -30.80 10.92
N ILE A 215 -16.96 -29.96 10.36
CA ILE A 215 -16.91 -29.68 8.91
C ILE A 215 -15.96 -30.63 8.20
N PHE A 216 -14.79 -30.92 8.79
CA PHE A 216 -13.72 -31.67 8.11
C PHE A 216 -13.59 -33.13 8.59
N GLU A 217 -14.12 -33.47 9.77
CA GLU A 217 -13.93 -34.81 10.37
C GLU A 217 -15.24 -35.62 10.49
N CYS A 218 -16.41 -34.98 10.57
CA CYS A 218 -17.70 -35.64 10.75
C CYS A 218 -18.60 -35.53 9.52
N SER A 219 -18.72 -36.61 8.74
CA SER A 219 -19.57 -36.68 7.53
C SER A 219 -21.09 -36.66 7.79
N GLU A 220 -21.53 -36.94 9.02
CA GLU A 220 -22.96 -37.09 9.37
C GLU A 220 -23.58 -35.85 10.04
N SER A 221 -22.77 -34.86 10.47
CA SER A 221 -23.27 -33.67 11.14
C SER A 221 -23.75 -32.61 10.15
N MET A 222 -25.04 -32.24 10.20
CA MET A 222 -25.55 -31.12 9.40
C MET A 222 -24.83 -29.82 9.77
N VAL A 223 -24.14 -29.24 8.79
CA VAL A 223 -23.61 -27.88 8.86
C VAL A 223 -24.77 -26.91 9.08
N PRO A 224 -24.72 -25.99 10.06
CA PRO A 224 -25.80 -25.01 10.26
C PRO A 224 -25.97 -24.13 9.01
N ILE A 225 -27.06 -24.34 8.25
CA ILE A 225 -27.31 -23.63 6.98
C ILE A 225 -27.67 -22.14 7.18
N ALA A 226 -28.03 -21.74 8.41
CA ALA A 226 -28.45 -20.38 8.73
C ALA A 226 -27.43 -19.66 9.64
N VAL A 227 -26.23 -19.40 9.14
CA VAL A 227 -25.26 -18.57 9.87
C VAL A 227 -25.58 -17.09 9.61
N ALA A 228 -26.21 -16.44 10.59
CA ALA A 228 -26.23 -14.97 10.61
C ALA A 228 -24.76 -14.51 10.73
N LYS A 229 -24.28 -13.61 9.85
CA LYS A 229 -22.90 -13.09 9.90
C LYS A 229 -22.67 -12.15 11.08
N ARG A 230 -22.91 -12.59 12.32
CA ARG A 230 -22.90 -11.77 13.53
C ARG A 230 -22.11 -12.44 14.65
N GLY A 231 -20.93 -11.90 14.93
CA GLY A 231 -20.09 -12.34 16.04
C GLY A 231 -19.03 -13.36 15.62
N LEU A 232 -18.04 -13.54 16.50
CA LEU A 232 -16.81 -14.29 16.24
C LEU A 232 -17.06 -15.75 15.82
N ARG A 233 -17.90 -16.47 16.57
CA ARG A 233 -18.22 -17.88 16.31
C ARG A 233 -18.81 -18.10 14.92
N ASP A 234 -19.82 -17.29 14.58
CA ASP A 234 -20.52 -17.36 13.30
C ASP A 234 -19.60 -16.98 12.12
N GLN A 235 -18.74 -15.98 12.31
CA GLN A 235 -17.73 -15.59 11.31
C GLN A 235 -16.73 -16.73 11.02
N ILE A 236 -16.20 -17.38 12.06
CA ILE A 236 -15.28 -18.52 11.93
C ILE A 236 -15.98 -19.68 11.21
N CYS A 237 -17.18 -20.07 11.65
CA CYS A 237 -17.97 -21.13 11.02
C CYS A 237 -18.18 -20.86 9.51
N TYR A 238 -18.62 -19.65 9.18
CA TYR A 238 -18.90 -19.25 7.81
C TYR A 238 -17.67 -19.30 6.90
N ILE A 239 -16.51 -18.89 7.42
CA ILE A 239 -15.23 -18.96 6.69
C ILE A 239 -14.79 -20.42 6.51
N MET A 240 -14.92 -21.26 7.54
CA MET A 240 -14.52 -22.67 7.46
C MET A 240 -15.37 -23.47 6.48
N ILE A 241 -16.68 -23.23 6.42
CA ILE A 241 -17.57 -23.86 5.42
C ILE A 241 -17.15 -23.44 4.01
N TYR A 242 -16.90 -22.15 3.81
CA TYR A 242 -16.46 -21.65 2.51
C TYR A 242 -15.12 -22.26 2.07
N LEU A 243 -14.14 -22.32 2.99
CA LEU A 243 -12.83 -22.89 2.70
C LEU A 243 -12.88 -24.40 2.51
N HIS A 244 -13.74 -25.13 3.22
CA HIS A 244 -13.96 -26.56 2.97
C HIS A 244 -14.36 -26.81 1.51
N ASN A 245 -15.34 -26.06 1.01
CA ASN A 245 -15.78 -26.20 -0.38
C ASN A 245 -14.69 -25.79 -1.38
N LYS A 246 -13.90 -24.75 -1.07
CA LYS A 246 -12.78 -24.33 -1.93
C LYS A 246 -11.61 -25.30 -1.94
N ILE A 247 -11.31 -25.93 -0.81
CA ILE A 247 -10.29 -26.98 -0.72
C ILE A 247 -10.73 -28.19 -1.53
N ALA A 248 -12.00 -28.61 -1.43
CA ALA A 248 -12.52 -29.71 -2.25
C ALA A 248 -12.41 -29.40 -3.75
N GLU A 249 -12.81 -28.20 -4.19
CA GLU A 249 -12.63 -27.72 -5.57
C GLU A 249 -11.17 -27.78 -6.02
N TRP A 250 -10.23 -27.28 -5.21
CA TRP A 250 -8.81 -27.32 -5.55
C TRP A 250 -8.20 -28.73 -5.53
N GLU A 251 -8.71 -29.64 -4.70
CA GLU A 251 -8.26 -31.04 -4.66
C GLU A 251 -8.86 -31.86 -5.82
N GLU A 252 -10.06 -31.55 -6.30
CA GLU A 252 -10.67 -32.16 -7.49
C GLU A 252 -9.91 -31.76 -8.76
N ASP A 253 -9.61 -30.46 -8.93
CA ASP A 253 -8.82 -29.95 -10.07
C ASP A 253 -7.42 -30.59 -10.17
N GLU A 254 -6.79 -30.94 -9.02
CA GLU A 254 -5.50 -31.63 -9.01
C GLU A 254 -5.60 -33.09 -9.49
N ASN A 255 -6.75 -33.76 -9.31
CA ASN A 255 -6.91 -35.17 -9.67
C ASN A 255 -7.34 -35.36 -11.14
N GLU A 256 -8.13 -34.43 -11.70
CA GLU A 256 -8.56 -34.51 -13.11
C GLU A 256 -7.38 -34.32 -14.10
N GLU A 257 -6.33 -33.58 -13.72
CA GLU A 257 -5.13 -33.40 -14.56
C GLU A 257 -4.21 -34.65 -14.60
N ASP A 258 -4.34 -35.57 -13.65
CA ASP A 258 -3.55 -36.81 -13.59
C ASP A 258 -4.18 -37.97 -14.41
N GLU A 259 -5.47 -37.91 -14.74
CA GLU A 259 -6.17 -38.96 -15.53
C GLU A 259 -6.08 -38.74 -17.06
N ASP A 260 -5.77 -37.53 -17.52
CA ASP A 260 -5.65 -37.18 -18.96
C ASP A 260 -4.25 -37.48 -19.57
N GLU A 261 -3.30 -38.05 -18.81
CA GLU A 261 -1.95 -38.41 -19.32
C GLU A 261 -1.78 -39.89 -19.74
N ASP A 262 -2.80 -40.76 -19.56
CA ASP A 262 -2.67 -42.22 -19.73
C ASP A 262 -3.43 -42.86 -20.92
N ASP A 263 -4.12 -42.08 -21.78
CA ASP A 263 -5.08 -42.63 -22.78
C ASP A 263 -4.71 -42.37 -24.27
N ASP A 264 -3.42 -42.35 -24.65
CA ASP A 264 -2.99 -42.16 -26.06
C ASP A 264 -1.80 -43.06 -26.50
N ASP A 265 -1.67 -44.27 -25.95
CA ASP A 265 -0.77 -45.30 -26.50
C ASP A 265 -1.52 -46.65 -26.58
N ASP A 266 -2.33 -46.83 -27.63
CA ASP A 266 -2.59 -48.13 -28.27
C ASP A 266 -3.49 -47.95 -29.51
N ASP A 267 -2.87 -47.74 -30.67
CA ASP A 267 -3.35 -48.40 -31.90
C ASP A 267 -2.22 -48.52 -32.94
N ASP A 268 -2.09 -49.76 -33.40
CA ASP A 268 -1.02 -50.35 -34.20
C ASP A 268 -0.84 -49.78 -35.63
N ASP A 269 0.39 -49.99 -36.12
CA ASP A 269 0.75 -50.40 -37.48
C ASP A 269 1.10 -49.37 -38.60
N VAL A 270 2.41 -49.41 -38.95
CA VAL A 270 2.99 -49.56 -40.32
C VAL A 270 3.74 -48.36 -40.98
N ASP A 271 5.03 -48.65 -41.20
CA ASP A 271 6.00 -48.22 -42.25
C ASP A 271 6.78 -46.88 -42.19
N GLU A 272 8.10 -47.09 -42.01
CA GLU A 272 9.29 -46.51 -42.68
C GLU A 272 9.52 -44.98 -42.75
N GLU A 273 10.68 -44.61 -42.19
CA GLU A 273 11.58 -43.50 -42.53
C GLU A 273 11.03 -42.05 -42.46
N GLU A 274 11.43 -41.30 -41.42
CA GLU A 274 12.27 -40.08 -41.52
C GLU A 274 12.20 -39.19 -40.26
N GLU A 275 13.37 -38.63 -39.93
CA GLU A 275 13.66 -37.43 -39.14
C GLU A 275 13.28 -37.32 -37.66
N GLN A 276 14.35 -37.32 -36.85
CA GLN A 276 14.44 -36.80 -35.50
C GLN A 276 13.85 -35.39 -35.37
N ILE A 277 12.67 -35.28 -34.74
CA ILE A 277 12.27 -34.06 -34.02
C ILE A 277 11.99 -34.44 -32.58
N GLY A 278 12.95 -34.13 -31.70
CA GLY A 278 12.79 -34.19 -30.26
C GLY A 278 11.72 -33.19 -29.82
N GLY A 279 10.47 -33.63 -29.77
CA GLY A 279 9.40 -32.93 -29.09
C GLY A 279 9.55 -33.12 -27.59
N GLU A 280 10.19 -32.16 -26.92
CA GLU A 280 10.06 -32.01 -25.47
C GLU A 280 8.56 -31.85 -25.14
N ARG A 281 7.91 -32.93 -24.68
CA ARG A 281 6.56 -32.89 -24.09
C ARG A 281 6.62 -31.89 -22.92
N LYS A 282 6.07 -30.70 -23.14
CA LYS A 282 5.91 -29.68 -22.10
C LYS A 282 4.91 -30.22 -21.09
N ARG A 283 5.40 -30.75 -19.96
CA ARG A 283 4.60 -30.95 -18.74
C ARG A 283 3.73 -29.70 -18.53
N LYS A 284 2.41 -29.86 -18.61
CA LYS A 284 1.48 -28.83 -18.18
C LYS A 284 1.76 -28.59 -16.71
N ARG A 285 1.97 -27.32 -16.39
CA ARG A 285 2.44 -26.86 -15.09
C ARG A 285 1.18 -26.63 -14.29
N ILE A 286 1.00 -27.34 -13.16
CA ILE A 286 -0.06 -27.11 -12.16
C ILE A 286 -0.35 -25.60 -12.10
N GLU A 287 -1.48 -25.17 -12.65
CA GLU A 287 -1.80 -23.75 -12.72
C GLU A 287 -2.17 -23.31 -11.31
N ALA A 288 -1.21 -22.63 -10.64
CA ALA A 288 -1.51 -21.93 -9.40
C ALA A 288 -2.78 -21.07 -9.61
N PRO A 289 -3.70 -20.98 -8.62
CA PRO A 289 -4.95 -20.29 -8.80
C PRO A 289 -4.72 -18.88 -9.32
N SER A 290 -5.59 -18.44 -10.22
CA SER A 290 -5.42 -17.12 -10.81
C SER A 290 -5.42 -16.03 -9.73
N GLU A 291 -4.69 -14.93 -9.98
CA GLU A 291 -4.63 -13.79 -9.06
C GLU A 291 -6.04 -13.29 -8.69
N ASN A 292 -6.98 -13.36 -9.64
CA ASN A 292 -8.36 -12.94 -9.45
C ASN A 292 -9.13 -13.90 -8.53
N ASP A 293 -8.93 -15.22 -8.66
CA ASP A 293 -9.61 -16.21 -7.82
C ASP A 293 -9.12 -16.11 -6.37
N MET A 294 -7.80 -15.99 -6.18
CA MET A 294 -7.22 -15.72 -4.86
C MET A 294 -7.72 -14.40 -4.27
N MET A 295 -7.81 -13.34 -5.07
CA MET A 295 -8.39 -12.08 -4.63
C MET A 295 -9.84 -12.24 -4.14
N MET A 296 -10.66 -13.02 -4.84
CA MET A 296 -12.05 -13.27 -4.46
C MET A 296 -12.16 -14.08 -3.17
N VAL A 297 -11.34 -15.13 -3.02
CA VAL A 297 -11.24 -15.93 -1.78
C VAL A 297 -10.84 -15.07 -0.59
N VAL A 298 -9.76 -14.31 -0.73
CA VAL A 298 -9.27 -13.43 0.34
C VAL A 298 -10.29 -12.35 0.67
N LYS A 299 -10.92 -11.74 -0.35
CA LYS A 299 -11.98 -10.75 -0.15
C LYS A 299 -13.15 -11.34 0.63
N PHE A 300 -13.57 -12.56 0.32
CA PHE A 300 -14.66 -13.24 1.03
C PHE A 300 -14.33 -13.41 2.52
N ILE A 301 -13.12 -13.90 2.82
CA ILE A 301 -12.65 -14.09 4.20
C ILE A 301 -12.60 -12.75 4.93
N LEU A 302 -11.99 -11.74 4.32
CA LEU A 302 -11.87 -10.41 4.89
C LEU A 302 -13.25 -9.75 5.10
N ASP A 303 -14.19 -9.88 4.17
CA ASP A 303 -15.56 -9.38 4.35
C ASP A 303 -16.28 -10.10 5.50
N ALA A 304 -16.05 -11.40 5.69
CA ALA A 304 -16.62 -12.16 6.80
C ALA A 304 -16.05 -11.69 8.15
N VAL A 305 -14.72 -11.58 8.27
CA VAL A 305 -14.03 -11.13 9.48
C VAL A 305 -14.45 -9.72 9.88
N PHE A 306 -14.67 -8.82 8.92
CA PHE A 306 -15.05 -7.43 9.16
C PHE A 306 -16.57 -7.17 9.10
N ALA A 307 -17.41 -8.20 8.94
CA ALA A 307 -18.85 -8.07 8.69
C ALA A 307 -19.64 -7.33 9.79
N ASP A 308 -19.18 -7.43 11.04
CA ASP A 308 -19.74 -6.78 12.23
C ASP A 308 -19.22 -5.35 12.44
N THR A 309 -18.38 -4.85 11.53
CA THR A 309 -17.77 -3.51 11.62
C THR A 309 -18.44 -2.50 10.68
N GLY A 310 -18.00 -1.25 10.75
CA GLY A 310 -18.33 -0.23 9.75
C GLY A 310 -17.44 -0.22 8.51
N LEU A 311 -16.45 -1.12 8.44
CA LEU A 311 -15.42 -1.12 7.42
C LEU A 311 -15.84 -1.98 6.22
N LYS A 312 -15.41 -1.60 5.02
CA LYS A 312 -15.79 -2.28 3.77
C LYS A 312 -14.57 -2.53 2.91
N TRP A 313 -14.36 -3.78 2.50
CA TRP A 313 -13.40 -4.12 1.47
C TRP A 313 -13.98 -3.84 0.09
N ARG A 314 -13.20 -3.16 -0.74
CA ARG A 314 -13.53 -2.88 -2.14
C ARG A 314 -12.45 -3.49 -3.02
N SER A 315 -12.87 -4.16 -4.09
CA SER A 315 -11.97 -4.51 -5.18
C SER A 315 -11.39 -3.24 -5.77
N GLY A 316 -10.09 -3.22 -5.97
CA GLY A 316 -9.38 -2.04 -6.43
C GLY A 316 -9.78 -1.68 -7.84
N GLU A 317 -10.21 -0.44 -8.02
CA GLU A 317 -10.22 0.17 -9.35
C GLU A 317 -8.78 0.53 -9.74
N LYS A 318 -8.58 0.88 -11.02
CA LYS A 318 -7.30 1.23 -11.63
C LYS A 318 -6.50 2.36 -10.93
N THR A 319 -6.97 2.99 -9.84
CA THR A 319 -6.23 4.00 -9.07
C THR A 319 -6.92 4.35 -7.74
N ASP A 320 -6.15 4.52 -6.67
CA ASP A 320 -6.59 5.08 -5.37
C ASP A 320 -6.24 6.58 -5.28
N ASN A 321 -6.99 7.35 -4.50
CA ASN A 321 -6.75 8.77 -4.28
C ASN A 321 -5.39 9.05 -3.64
N ALA A 322 -4.90 8.19 -2.74
CA ALA A 322 -3.59 8.37 -2.14
C ALA A 322 -2.45 8.15 -3.15
N THR A 323 -2.53 7.09 -3.96
CA THR A 323 -1.53 6.81 -5.02
C THR A 323 -1.56 7.88 -6.12
N LYS A 324 -2.74 8.40 -6.48
CA LYS A 324 -2.86 9.59 -7.36
C LYS A 324 -2.11 10.78 -6.77
N ARG A 325 -2.29 11.09 -5.48
CA ARG A 325 -1.64 12.23 -4.80
C ARG A 325 -0.12 12.10 -4.78
N SER A 326 0.42 10.93 -4.45
CA SER A 326 1.87 10.72 -4.46
C SER A 326 2.45 10.86 -5.86
N ARG A 327 1.80 10.25 -6.86
CA ARG A 327 2.22 10.41 -8.26
C ARG A 327 2.26 11.89 -8.67
N ILE A 328 1.23 12.64 -8.30
CA ILE A 328 1.17 14.08 -8.54
C ILE A 328 2.35 14.83 -7.91
N ILE A 329 2.68 14.51 -6.67
CA ILE A 329 3.77 15.16 -5.95
C ILE A 329 5.07 14.92 -6.70
N HIS A 330 5.34 13.67 -7.07
CA HIS A 330 6.56 13.27 -7.77
C HIS A 330 6.63 13.75 -9.24
N GLU A 331 5.54 13.66 -10.03
CA GLU A 331 5.48 14.14 -11.43
C GLU A 331 5.78 15.64 -11.52
N THR A 332 5.36 16.42 -10.51
CA THR A 332 5.61 17.87 -10.50
C THR A 332 6.98 18.22 -9.89
N ALA A 333 7.53 17.36 -9.04
CA ALA A 333 8.84 17.56 -8.45
C ALA A 333 9.97 17.19 -9.43
N SER A 334 9.71 16.26 -10.35
CA SER A 334 10.60 16.01 -11.48
C SER A 334 10.60 17.20 -12.44
N SER A 335 11.79 17.61 -12.87
CA SER A 335 11.98 18.65 -13.89
C SER A 335 11.54 18.19 -15.30
N SER A 336 11.38 16.88 -15.47
CA SER A 336 10.90 16.26 -16.69
C SER A 336 9.40 15.96 -16.57
N ASN A 337 8.62 16.18 -17.63
CA ASN A 337 7.22 15.72 -17.72
C ASN A 337 7.12 14.17 -17.80
N ALA A 338 7.96 13.48 -17.04
CA ALA A 338 8.11 12.05 -16.98
C ALA A 338 6.84 11.36 -16.48
N SER A 339 6.45 10.30 -17.17
CA SER A 339 5.55 9.30 -16.61
C SER A 339 6.30 8.49 -15.56
N ILE A 340 6.02 8.69 -14.28
CA ILE A 340 6.51 7.84 -13.16
C ILE A 340 5.68 6.55 -13.00
N ASN A 341 5.03 6.08 -14.07
CA ASN A 341 4.21 4.87 -14.00
C ASN A 341 5.02 3.68 -13.46
N ASN A 342 6.30 3.54 -13.82
CA ASN A 342 7.17 2.43 -13.36
C ASN A 342 7.49 2.48 -11.85
N ILE A 343 7.41 3.65 -11.22
CA ILE A 343 7.67 3.83 -9.78
C ILE A 343 6.35 3.76 -8.99
N MET A 344 5.29 4.42 -9.47
CA MET A 344 3.99 4.55 -8.78
C MET A 344 2.86 3.93 -9.62
N GLU A 345 2.91 2.61 -9.86
CA GLU A 345 1.90 1.87 -10.63
C GLU A 345 0.50 1.87 -9.98
N ARG A 346 -0.50 1.49 -10.79
CA ARG A 346 -1.89 1.94 -10.69
C ARG A 346 -2.87 0.98 -10.02
N ARG A 347 -2.61 -0.33 -9.98
CA ARG A 347 -3.61 -1.33 -9.55
C ARG A 347 -3.21 -1.99 -8.25
N PHE A 348 -4.04 -1.87 -7.22
CA PHE A 348 -4.03 -2.74 -6.04
C PHE A 348 -5.23 -3.68 -6.12
N GLY A 349 -5.17 -4.80 -5.41
CA GLY A 349 -6.26 -5.79 -5.48
C GLY A 349 -7.44 -5.42 -4.60
N LEU A 350 -7.22 -5.10 -3.33
CA LEU A 350 -8.27 -4.66 -2.41
C LEU A 350 -7.89 -3.40 -1.64
N THR A 351 -8.90 -2.65 -1.21
CA THR A 351 -8.74 -1.56 -0.25
C THR A 351 -9.83 -1.60 0.81
N LEU A 352 -9.42 -1.38 2.05
CA LEU A 352 -10.34 -1.24 3.18
C LEU A 352 -10.72 0.22 3.36
N ARG A 353 -12.02 0.51 3.35
CA ARG A 353 -12.55 1.85 3.62
C ARG A 353 -13.40 1.87 4.87
N ASN A 354 -13.32 2.96 5.63
CA ASN A 354 -14.29 3.22 6.70
C ASN A 354 -15.59 3.85 6.16
N ARG A 355 -16.55 4.08 7.06
CA ARG A 355 -17.85 4.70 6.73
C ARG A 355 -17.72 6.13 6.16
N ARG A 356 -16.58 6.78 6.36
CA ARG A 356 -16.27 8.14 5.90
C ARG A 356 -15.58 8.17 4.53
N GLY A 357 -15.39 7.01 3.91
CA GLY A 357 -14.71 6.88 2.61
C GLY A 357 -13.19 7.02 2.70
N ILE A 358 -12.59 6.92 3.89
CA ILE A 358 -11.15 6.99 4.08
C ILE A 358 -10.56 5.59 3.89
N ASP A 359 -9.55 5.50 3.03
CA ASP A 359 -8.77 4.29 2.81
C ASP A 359 -7.86 4.02 4.03
N LEU A 360 -7.92 2.80 4.57
CA LEU A 360 -7.21 2.40 5.80
C LEU A 360 -6.06 1.43 5.54
N CYS A 361 -6.24 0.54 4.55
CA CYS A 361 -5.31 -0.53 4.25
C CYS A 361 -5.40 -0.87 2.77
N LEU A 362 -4.24 -1.10 2.14
CA LEU A 362 -4.13 -1.65 0.80
C LEU A 362 -3.75 -3.13 0.87
N VAL A 363 -4.31 -3.92 -0.03
CA VAL A 363 -3.98 -5.34 -0.19
C VAL A 363 -3.61 -5.60 -1.64
N ASP A 364 -2.43 -6.14 -1.85
CA ASP A 364 -1.93 -6.54 -3.16
C ASP A 364 -1.89 -8.06 -3.30
N PHE A 365 -2.07 -8.53 -4.53
CA PHE A 365 -2.10 -9.95 -4.87
C PHE A 365 -1.02 -10.27 -5.89
N LYS A 366 -0.54 -11.51 -5.83
CA LYS A 366 0.44 -12.07 -6.74
C LYS A 366 0.12 -13.54 -6.97
N ASN A 367 0.51 -14.01 -8.13
CA ASN A 367 0.14 -15.28 -8.71
C ASN A 367 1.11 -16.42 -8.30
N GLY A 368 2.04 -16.19 -7.36
CA GLY A 368 2.95 -17.23 -6.87
C GLY A 368 4.04 -17.68 -7.85
N SER A 369 4.08 -17.12 -9.07
CA SER A 369 4.73 -17.76 -10.22
C SER A 369 6.25 -17.61 -10.26
N SER A 370 6.84 -16.58 -9.63
CA SER A 370 8.30 -16.45 -9.54
C SER A 370 8.78 -15.61 -8.33
N PRO A 371 9.95 -15.94 -7.74
CA PRO A 371 10.58 -15.13 -6.70
C PRO A 371 11.01 -13.72 -7.17
N SER A 372 11.38 -13.58 -8.45
CA SER A 372 11.73 -12.28 -9.04
C SER A 372 10.54 -11.33 -9.12
N ASP A 373 9.36 -11.86 -9.44
CA ASP A 373 8.13 -11.08 -9.45
C ASP A 373 7.71 -10.71 -8.03
N GLU A 374 7.96 -11.59 -7.05
CA GLU A 374 7.68 -11.32 -5.65
C GLU A 374 8.41 -10.07 -5.15
N ILE A 375 9.74 -10.02 -5.32
CA ILE A 375 10.57 -8.89 -4.87
C ILE A 375 10.13 -7.59 -5.54
N THR A 376 9.95 -7.61 -6.87
CA THR A 376 9.53 -6.41 -7.61
C THR A 376 8.19 -5.88 -7.12
N GLN A 377 7.23 -6.78 -6.88
CA GLN A 377 5.89 -6.43 -6.42
C GLN A 377 5.85 -5.99 -4.95
N ASP A 378 6.69 -6.56 -4.07
CA ASP A 378 6.82 -6.11 -2.69
C ASP A 378 7.25 -4.64 -2.65
N SER A 379 8.32 -4.32 -3.38
CA SER A 379 8.83 -2.96 -3.50
C SER A 379 7.74 -2.00 -4.01
N LYS A 380 6.93 -2.44 -4.99
CA LYS A 380 5.78 -1.66 -5.50
C LYS A 380 4.67 -1.48 -4.47
N SER A 381 4.30 -2.51 -3.72
CA SER A 381 3.30 -2.45 -2.66
C SER A 381 3.71 -1.46 -1.57
N LEU A 382 4.95 -1.53 -1.09
CA LEU A 382 5.41 -0.66 -0.01
C LEU A 382 5.40 0.83 -0.38
N ARG A 383 5.70 1.18 -1.65
CA ARG A 383 5.56 2.57 -2.13
C ARG A 383 4.11 3.05 -2.14
N ARG A 384 3.15 2.16 -2.40
CA ARG A 384 1.72 2.47 -2.34
C ARG A 384 1.26 2.61 -0.89
N THR A 385 1.72 1.72 -0.02
CA THR A 385 1.55 1.82 1.44
C THR A 385 2.07 3.16 1.95
N LYS A 386 3.29 3.58 1.58
CA LYS A 386 3.82 4.92 1.92
C LYS A 386 2.91 6.05 1.41
N SER A 387 2.37 5.91 0.20
CA SER A 387 1.47 6.92 -0.37
C SER A 387 0.19 7.09 0.44
N LEU A 388 -0.41 5.97 0.87
CA LEU A 388 -1.56 6.00 1.76
C LEU A 388 -1.21 6.52 3.15
N TYR A 389 -0.05 6.13 3.69
CA TYR A 389 0.42 6.63 4.97
C TYR A 389 0.63 8.15 4.95
N ALA A 390 1.27 8.68 3.91
CA ALA A 390 1.46 10.12 3.72
C ALA A 390 0.13 10.87 3.46
N TYR A 391 -0.89 10.20 2.91
CA TYR A 391 -2.22 10.78 2.78
C TYR A 391 -2.91 10.88 4.15
N ASN A 392 -2.86 9.79 4.93
CA ASN A 392 -3.49 9.70 6.25
C ASN A 392 -2.71 10.40 7.36
N SER A 393 -1.43 10.75 7.17
CA SER A 393 -0.62 11.46 8.17
C SER A 393 -1.19 12.83 8.55
N SER A 394 -1.98 13.44 7.66
CA SER A 394 -2.74 14.66 7.97
C SER A 394 -3.93 14.45 8.93
N LEU A 395 -4.32 13.19 9.15
CA LEU A 395 -5.49 12.79 9.94
C LEU A 395 -5.10 12.10 11.24
N THR A 396 -3.90 11.51 11.29
CA THR A 396 -3.38 10.79 12.44
C THR A 396 -1.86 10.67 12.37
N ASP A 397 -1.20 10.79 13.52
CA ASP A 397 0.22 10.46 13.67
C ASP A 397 0.44 8.94 13.83
N LYS A 398 -0.66 8.15 13.83
CA LYS A 398 -0.58 6.70 14.01
C LYS A 398 -0.08 6.00 12.74
N ARG A 399 0.68 4.94 12.99
CA ARG A 399 1.29 4.01 12.03
C ARG A 399 0.26 3.28 11.17
N MET A 400 0.70 2.74 10.02
CA MET A 400 -0.17 2.09 9.04
C MET A 400 0.16 0.61 8.84
N TRP A 401 -0.87 -0.18 8.55
CA TRP A 401 -0.76 -1.61 8.22
C TRP A 401 -1.03 -1.86 6.74
N SER A 402 -0.36 -2.85 6.17
CA SER A 402 -0.63 -3.34 4.82
C SER A 402 -0.51 -4.85 4.74
N MET A 403 -1.08 -5.46 3.72
CA MET A 403 -1.08 -6.91 3.54
C MET A 403 -0.73 -7.25 2.09
N ASN A 404 0.20 -8.18 1.90
CA ASN A 404 0.65 -8.60 0.57
C ASN A 404 0.44 -10.10 0.42
N TRP A 405 -0.38 -10.50 -0.55
CA TRP A 405 -0.65 -11.90 -0.88
C TRP A 405 0.24 -12.39 -2.02
N ASN A 406 0.71 -13.62 -1.88
CA ASN A 406 1.43 -14.37 -2.89
C ASN A 406 0.87 -15.81 -2.93
N GLY A 407 -0.08 -16.04 -3.84
CA GLY A 407 -0.94 -17.23 -3.82
C GLY A 407 -1.65 -17.33 -2.47
N TYR A 408 -1.51 -18.49 -1.82
CA TYR A 408 -2.12 -18.82 -0.53
C TYR A 408 -1.43 -18.21 0.70
N LYS A 409 -0.29 -17.55 0.53
CA LYS A 409 0.50 -16.96 1.62
C LYS A 409 0.34 -15.45 1.64
N SER A 410 0.38 -14.85 2.81
CA SER A 410 0.49 -13.40 2.92
C SER A 410 1.40 -12.95 4.06
N ASP A 411 2.10 -11.84 3.82
CA ASP A 411 2.80 -11.08 4.84
C ASP A 411 1.96 -9.86 5.23
N ILE A 412 1.67 -9.72 6.53
CA ILE A 412 1.18 -8.47 7.13
C ILE A 412 2.40 -7.64 7.51
N CYS A 413 2.45 -6.42 6.98
CA CYS A 413 3.53 -5.49 7.23
C CYS A 413 3.03 -4.28 8.01
N TYR A 414 3.94 -3.72 8.80
CA TYR A 414 3.72 -2.53 9.60
C TYR A 414 4.67 -1.41 9.20
N MET A 415 4.13 -0.25 8.84
CA MET A 415 4.92 0.93 8.47
C MET A 415 4.91 1.96 9.61
N THR A 416 6.10 2.29 10.11
CA THR A 416 6.32 3.30 11.16
C THR A 416 7.37 4.32 10.73
N LYS A 417 7.36 5.50 11.35
CA LYS A 417 8.40 6.52 11.13
C LYS A 417 9.51 6.40 12.17
N TYR A 418 10.76 6.41 11.73
CA TYR A 418 11.96 6.40 12.57
C TYR A 418 12.98 7.40 11.98
N GLU A 419 13.37 8.41 12.76
CA GLU A 419 14.33 9.46 12.32
C GLU A 419 14.02 10.09 10.94
N GLY A 420 12.73 10.33 10.65
CA GLY A 420 12.29 10.93 9.38
C GLY A 420 12.16 9.95 8.21
N VAL A 421 12.44 8.66 8.41
CA VAL A 421 12.37 7.59 7.41
C VAL A 421 11.20 6.64 7.71
N ASP A 422 10.54 6.15 6.67
CA ASP A 422 9.50 5.12 6.81
C ASP A 422 10.15 3.73 6.88
N VAL A 423 9.98 3.03 8.00
CA VAL A 423 10.51 1.69 8.24
C VAL A 423 9.36 0.69 8.20
N VAL A 424 9.53 -0.37 7.42
CA VAL A 424 8.58 -1.45 7.25
C VAL A 424 9.06 -2.67 8.04
N LEU A 425 8.21 -3.18 8.92
CA LEU A 425 8.47 -4.32 9.80
C LEU A 425 7.52 -5.47 9.47
N ALA A 426 8.01 -6.70 9.60
CA ALA A 426 7.15 -7.89 9.52
C ALA A 426 6.32 -8.00 10.80
N ALA A 427 5.03 -8.24 10.67
CA ALA A 427 4.15 -8.43 11.81
C ALA A 427 3.67 -9.86 11.94
N GLU A 428 2.91 -10.35 10.96
CA GLU A 428 2.29 -11.67 11.01
C GLU A 428 2.30 -12.28 9.60
N ARG A 429 2.27 -13.60 9.53
CA ARG A 429 2.10 -14.34 8.27
C ARG A 429 0.78 -15.07 8.26
N LEU A 430 0.09 -14.97 7.14
CA LEU A 430 -1.17 -15.65 6.90
C LEU A 430 -0.96 -16.79 5.91
N PHE A 431 -1.71 -17.87 6.11
CA PHE A 431 -1.72 -19.01 5.22
C PHE A 431 -3.15 -19.53 5.05
N ILE A 432 -3.62 -19.58 3.82
CA ILE A 432 -4.86 -20.26 3.44
C ILE A 432 -4.49 -21.70 3.07
N PRO A 433 -5.00 -22.73 3.76
CA PRO A 433 -4.79 -24.11 3.36
C PRO A 433 -5.37 -24.36 1.97
N SER A 434 -4.60 -25.02 1.13
CA SER A 434 -5.08 -25.48 -0.18
C SER A 434 -5.44 -26.96 -0.17
N LYS A 435 -5.12 -27.69 0.91
CA LYS A 435 -5.39 -29.12 1.08
C LYS A 435 -6.02 -29.41 2.44
N THR A 436 -6.83 -30.47 2.52
CA THR A 436 -7.50 -30.91 3.74
C THR A 436 -6.50 -31.24 4.85
N SER A 437 -5.34 -31.80 4.50
CA SER A 437 -4.24 -32.10 5.42
C SER A 437 -3.65 -30.85 6.11
N GLU A 438 -3.87 -29.66 5.58
CA GLU A 438 -3.32 -28.41 6.07
C GLU A 438 -4.29 -27.59 6.92
N VAL A 439 -5.53 -28.05 7.10
CA VAL A 439 -6.61 -27.35 7.83
C VAL A 439 -6.20 -26.95 9.25
N GLY A 440 -5.30 -27.70 9.89
CA GLY A 440 -4.75 -27.34 11.20
C GLY A 440 -4.09 -25.95 11.24
N LYS A 441 -3.60 -25.44 10.11
CA LYS A 441 -3.00 -24.09 9.99
C LYS A 441 -4.04 -22.96 10.02
N LEU A 442 -5.33 -23.25 9.85
CA LEU A 442 -6.39 -22.22 9.89
C LEU A 442 -6.51 -21.55 11.26
N LYS A 443 -6.14 -22.25 12.33
CA LYS A 443 -6.18 -21.69 13.67
C LYS A 443 -5.29 -20.44 13.79
N ASP A 444 -4.02 -20.59 13.43
CA ASP A 444 -3.05 -19.49 13.46
C ASP A 444 -3.43 -18.39 12.47
N PHE A 445 -3.99 -18.77 11.31
CA PHE A 445 -4.55 -17.84 10.35
C PHE A 445 -5.68 -16.97 10.92
N PHE A 446 -6.65 -17.57 11.63
CA PHE A 446 -7.73 -16.82 12.29
C PHE A 446 -7.18 -15.89 13.37
N ILE A 447 -6.29 -16.39 14.23
CA ILE A 447 -5.67 -15.59 15.29
C ILE A 447 -4.99 -14.34 14.69
N ALA A 448 -4.14 -14.52 13.69
CA ALA A 448 -3.47 -13.42 13.02
C ALA A 448 -4.45 -12.44 12.36
N LEU A 449 -5.50 -12.93 11.69
CA LEU A 449 -6.54 -12.08 11.08
C LEU A 449 -7.34 -11.27 12.11
N TYR A 450 -7.71 -11.85 13.24
CA TYR A 450 -8.46 -11.13 14.28
C TYR A 450 -7.57 -10.14 15.04
N ARG A 451 -6.27 -10.42 15.20
CA ARG A 451 -5.29 -9.43 15.70
C ARG A 451 -5.19 -8.25 14.74
N PHE A 452 -5.07 -8.52 13.44
CA PHE A 452 -5.07 -7.50 12.39
C PHE A 452 -6.37 -6.68 12.39
N LYS A 453 -7.54 -7.33 12.49
CA LYS A 453 -8.84 -6.65 12.62
C LYS A 453 -8.83 -5.65 13.78
N LYS A 454 -8.34 -6.05 14.95
CA LYS A 454 -8.29 -5.18 16.12
C LYS A 454 -7.33 -4.00 15.91
N GLN A 455 -6.15 -4.23 15.35
CA GLN A 455 -5.18 -3.18 15.01
C GLN A 455 -5.76 -2.14 14.03
N ILE A 456 -6.49 -2.59 13.02
CA ILE A 456 -7.15 -1.71 12.05
C ILE A 456 -8.27 -0.89 12.70
N LEU A 457 -9.05 -1.48 13.61
CA LEU A 457 -10.08 -0.75 14.34
C LEU A 457 -9.47 0.32 15.27
N ASP A 458 -8.37 0.00 15.95
CA ASP A 458 -7.63 0.96 16.78
C ASP A 458 -7.02 2.11 15.96
N TYR A 459 -6.64 1.83 14.71
CA TYR A 459 -6.21 2.83 13.74
C TYR A 459 -7.38 3.69 13.23
N GLU A 460 -8.53 3.08 12.90
CA GLU A 460 -9.71 3.81 12.45
C GLU A 460 -10.20 4.80 13.51
N GLN A 461 -10.20 4.39 14.77
CA GLN A 461 -10.57 5.22 15.92
C GLN A 461 -9.62 6.39 16.15
N SER A 462 -8.37 6.31 15.70
CA SER A 462 -7.40 7.39 15.85
C SER A 462 -7.43 8.44 14.74
N LEU A 463 -8.18 8.18 13.67
CA LEU A 463 -8.36 9.16 12.59
C LEU A 463 -9.28 10.27 13.07
N SER A 464 -8.78 11.51 13.05
CA SER A 464 -9.54 12.70 13.44
C SER A 464 -10.96 12.70 12.85
N VAL A 465 -11.97 12.91 13.70
CA VAL A 465 -13.40 12.77 13.38
C VAL A 465 -13.86 13.76 12.29
N ALA A 466 -13.11 14.86 12.09
CA ALA A 466 -13.50 15.95 11.20
C ALA A 466 -13.39 15.66 9.68
N PHE A 467 -12.78 14.54 9.27
CA PHE A 467 -12.57 14.26 7.85
C PHE A 467 -13.65 13.37 7.22
N THR A 468 -14.27 13.87 6.14
CA THR A 468 -14.99 13.07 5.14
C THR A 468 -14.28 13.21 3.79
N ALA A 469 -13.93 12.07 3.18
CA ALA A 469 -13.37 12.09 1.83
C ALA A 469 -14.46 12.56 0.85
N SER A 470 -14.23 13.70 0.19
CA SER A 470 -15.10 14.16 -0.90
C SER A 470 -14.78 13.37 -2.16
N GLU A 471 -15.75 12.64 -2.70
CA GLU A 471 -15.68 12.02 -4.03
C GLU A 471 -15.49 13.06 -5.14
#